data_AF-A0A7Z8VL01-F1
#
_entry.id   AF-A0A7Z8VL01-F1
#
_cell.length_a   1.000
_cell.length_b   1.000
_cell.length_c   1.000
_cell.angle_alpha   90.00
_cell.angle_beta   90.00
_cell.angle_gamma   90.00
#
_symmetry.space_group_name_H-M   'P 1'
#
loop_
_entity.id
_entity.type
_entity.pdbx_description
1 polymer ?
#
loop_
_entity_poly.entity_id
_entity_poly.type
_entity_poly.pdbx_seq_one_letter_code
_entity_poly.pdbx_strand_id
1 'polypeptide(L)'
;KTSFRKNSDSPPKPETLLIVLNAQGQLTQVQTLAFHEPPEYQPSQRWYAQMFNLPLEDISFRAKIQGISGATLSSRSAIDSVRKVLAVYQINVLEKQ
;
A
#
# COMPACT_ATOMS: atom_id res chain seq x y z
N LYS A 1 1.43 17.90 23.69
CA LYS A 1 1.30 17.15 22.42
C LYS A 1 2.63 16.48 22.13
N THR A 2 2.80 15.25 22.59
CA THR A 2 4.03 14.48 22.44
C THR A 2 4.09 13.97 21.01
N SER A 3 4.98 14.54 20.19
CA SER A 3 5.26 14.02 18.85
C SER A 3 6.17 12.80 19.02
N PHE A 4 5.60 11.61 18.92
CA PHE A 4 6.40 10.41 18.66
C PHE A 4 6.90 10.54 17.22
N ARG A 5 8.18 10.89 17.08
CA ARG A 5 8.89 10.74 15.81
C ARG A 5 9.42 9.32 15.77
N LYS A 6 9.03 8.53 14.76
CA LYS A 6 9.70 7.29 14.40
C LYS A 6 11.19 7.63 14.23
N ASN A 7 12.07 6.99 15.01
CA ASN A 7 13.50 7.04 14.70
C ASN A 7 13.64 6.55 13.25
N SER A 8 14.34 7.32 12.42
CA SER A 8 14.54 7.07 10.98
C SER A 8 15.09 5.67 10.67
N ASP A 9 15.65 5.01 11.68
CA ASP A 9 16.41 3.77 11.57
C ASP A 9 15.61 2.52 11.98
N SER A 10 14.37 2.67 12.47
CA SER A 10 13.56 1.51 12.84
C SER A 10 12.80 0.96 11.63
N PRO A 11 13.02 -0.31 11.24
CA PRO A 11 12.33 -0.91 10.11
C PRO A 11 10.81 -0.94 10.35
N PRO A 12 10.01 -0.91 9.28
CA PRO A 12 8.56 -1.04 9.43
C PRO A 12 8.21 -2.37 10.10
N LYS A 13 7.21 -2.34 10.97
CA LYS A 13 6.71 -3.56 11.63
C LYS A 13 5.78 -4.33 10.70
N PRO A 14 5.60 -5.66 10.91
CA PRO A 14 4.68 -6.44 10.12
C PRO A 14 3.26 -5.85 10.10
N GLU A 15 2.65 -5.82 8.93
CA GLU A 15 1.24 -5.47 8.72
C GLU A 15 0.54 -6.57 7.92
N THR A 16 -0.77 -6.68 8.06
CA THR A 16 -1.59 -7.61 7.26
C THR A 16 -2.65 -6.81 6.53
N LEU A 17 -2.63 -6.91 5.19
CA LEU A 17 -3.55 -6.21 4.31
C LEU A 17 -4.41 -7.22 3.55
N LEU A 18 -5.72 -6.98 3.50
CA LEU A 18 -6.63 -7.57 2.54
C LEU A 18 -6.68 -6.65 1.32
N ILE A 19 -6.21 -7.15 0.17
CA ILE A 19 -6.17 -6.44 -1.09
C ILE A 19 -7.18 -7.09 -2.03
N VAL A 20 -8.13 -6.31 -2.53
CA VAL A 20 -9.22 -6.78 -3.39
C VAL A 20 -9.02 -6.24 -4.80
N LEU A 21 -9.02 -7.14 -5.77
CA LEU A 21 -8.99 -6.82 -7.20
C LEU A 21 -10.34 -7.15 -7.84
N ASN A 22 -10.74 -6.40 -8.87
CA ASN A 22 -11.83 -6.83 -9.76
C ASN A 22 -11.35 -7.88 -10.79
N ALA A 23 -12.27 -8.39 -11.60
CA ALA A 23 -11.96 -9.38 -12.65
C ALA A 23 -11.03 -8.84 -13.74
N GLN A 24 -10.87 -7.52 -13.85
CA GLN A 24 -9.95 -6.86 -14.77
C GLN A 24 -8.55 -6.68 -14.15
N GLY A 25 -8.33 -7.14 -12.92
CA GLY A 25 -7.06 -7.01 -12.22
C GLY A 25 -6.81 -5.62 -11.62
N GLN A 26 -7.83 -4.77 -11.53
CA GLN A 26 -7.71 -3.43 -10.97
C GLN A 26 -7.96 -3.47 -9.47
N LEU A 27 -7.18 -2.70 -8.72
CA LEU A 27 -7.36 -2.52 -7.28
C LEU A 27 -8.68 -1.78 -6.99
N THR A 28 -9.55 -2.39 -6.19
CA THR A 28 -10.84 -1.79 -5.78
C THR A 28 -10.92 -1.50 -4.29
N GLN A 29 -10.18 -2.24 -3.47
CA GLN A 29 -10.19 -2.05 -2.02
C GLN A 29 -8.91 -2.52 -1.34
N VAL A 30 -8.52 -1.82 -0.27
CA VAL A 30 -7.51 -2.29 0.68
C VAL A 30 -8.07 -2.14 2.09
N GLN A 31 -8.00 -3.20 2.88
CA GLN A 31 -8.30 -3.18 4.31
C GLN A 31 -7.09 -3.61 5.12
N THR A 32 -6.77 -2.87 6.17
CA THR A 32 -5.75 -3.27 7.15
C THR A 32 -6.39 -4.19 8.18
N LEU A 33 -5.94 -5.44 8.22
CA LEU A 33 -6.40 -6.45 9.19
C LEU A 33 -5.57 -6.45 10.47
N ALA A 34 -4.27 -6.11 10.37
CA ALA A 34 -3.37 -5.98 11.51
C ALA A 34 -2.31 -4.91 11.24
N PHE A 35 -2.04 -4.06 12.23
CA PHE A 35 -1.04 -3.00 12.17
C PHE A 35 -0.33 -2.86 13.52
N HIS A 36 1.00 -2.88 13.52
CA HIS A 36 1.81 -2.95 14.75
C HIS A 36 2.62 -1.67 15.05
N GLU A 37 2.38 -0.61 14.28
CA GLU A 37 2.97 0.71 14.48
C GLU A 37 1.97 1.70 15.11
N PRO A 38 2.42 2.89 15.57
CA PRO A 38 1.51 3.92 16.04
C PRO A 38 0.41 4.24 15.00
N PRO A 39 -0.87 4.33 15.40
CA PRO A 39 -2.00 4.52 14.49
C PRO A 39 -1.87 5.73 13.54
N GLU A 40 -1.13 6.77 13.92
CA GLU A 40 -0.84 7.93 13.08
C GLU A 40 -0.02 7.62 11.82
N TYR A 41 0.68 6.47 11.78
CA TYR A 41 1.41 5.99 10.60
C TYR A 41 0.58 5.03 9.75
N GLN A 42 -0.60 4.63 10.23
CA GLN A 42 -1.46 3.71 9.50
C GLN A 42 -2.00 4.39 8.25
N PRO A 43 -1.80 3.80 7.06
CA PRO A 43 -2.42 4.32 5.85
C PRO A 43 -3.95 4.25 5.92
N SER A 44 -4.61 5.37 5.65
CA SER A 44 -6.07 5.45 5.64
C SER A 44 -6.67 4.86 4.35
N GLN A 45 -7.94 4.46 4.39
CA GLN A 45 -8.66 4.03 3.18
C GLN A 45 -8.64 5.10 2.08
N ARG A 46 -8.78 6.37 2.45
CA ARG A 46 -8.68 7.51 1.51
C ARG A 46 -7.31 7.59 0.85
N TRP A 47 -6.25 7.27 1.59
CA TRP A 47 -4.90 7.25 1.04
C TRP A 47 -4.74 6.11 0.02
N TYR A 48 -5.26 4.91 0.32
CA TYR A 48 -5.30 3.79 -0.63
C TYR A 48 -6.10 4.09 -1.90
N ALA A 49 -7.14 4.93 -1.81
CA ALA A 49 -7.95 5.30 -2.96
C ALA A 49 -7.16 6.00 -4.08
N GLN A 50 -5.97 6.55 -3.78
CA GLN A 50 -5.04 7.07 -4.79
C GLN A 50 -4.54 6.00 -5.77
N MET A 51 -4.61 4.72 -5.38
CA MET A 51 -4.14 3.57 -6.18
C MET A 51 -5.26 2.86 -6.93
N PHE A 52 -6.52 3.21 -6.65
CA PHE A 52 -7.66 2.50 -7.22
C PHE A 52 -7.73 2.73 -8.72
N ASN A 53 -8.01 1.65 -9.46
CA ASN A 53 -8.09 1.65 -10.92
C ASN A 53 -6.83 2.16 -11.65
N LEU A 54 -5.69 2.25 -10.97
CA LEU A 54 -4.41 2.58 -11.62
C LEU A 54 -3.73 1.30 -12.12
N PRO A 55 -3.04 1.36 -13.27
CA PRO A 55 -2.21 0.26 -13.73
C PRO A 55 -0.92 0.15 -12.89
N LEU A 56 -0.26 -1.02 -12.92
CA LEU A 56 0.89 -1.34 -12.07
C LEU A 56 2.06 -0.34 -12.23
N GLU A 57 2.29 0.15 -13.45
CA GLU A 57 3.32 1.15 -13.77
C GLU A 57 3.10 2.49 -13.06
N ASP A 58 1.84 2.86 -12.80
CA ASP A 58 1.46 4.13 -12.17
C ASP A 58 1.51 4.05 -10.64
N ILE A 59 1.60 2.85 -10.06
CA ILE A 59 1.61 2.65 -8.60
C ILE A 59 3.03 2.79 -8.08
N SER A 60 3.53 4.02 -7.94
CA SER A 60 4.83 4.29 -7.31
C SER A 60 4.89 5.68 -6.66
N PHE A 61 5.86 5.90 -5.76
CA PHE A 61 6.13 7.24 -5.20
C PHE A 61 6.61 8.26 -6.23
N ARG A 62 7.19 7.80 -7.35
CA ARG A 62 7.65 8.69 -8.43
C ARG A 62 6.48 9.13 -9.33
N ALA A 63 5.32 8.51 -9.17
CA ALA A 63 4.14 8.74 -9.97
C ALA A 63 3.05 9.43 -9.14
N LYS A 64 1.80 8.98 -9.25
CA LYS A 64 0.60 9.71 -8.79
C LYS A 64 0.29 9.58 -7.29
N ILE A 65 1.10 8.88 -6.50
CA ILE A 65 0.78 8.53 -5.11
C ILE A 65 1.55 9.43 -4.14
N GLN A 66 0.82 10.21 -3.34
CA GLN A 66 1.42 10.98 -2.25
C GLN A 66 1.80 10.07 -1.09
N GLY A 67 2.94 10.32 -0.45
CA GLY A 67 3.32 9.64 0.80
C GLY A 67 2.57 10.20 2.02
N ILE A 68 2.62 9.46 3.13
CA ILE A 68 2.11 9.94 4.43
C ILE A 68 3.24 10.68 5.15
N SER A 69 2.99 11.93 5.53
CA SER A 69 3.98 12.77 6.22
C SER A 69 4.47 12.10 7.51
N GLY A 70 5.80 11.99 7.66
CA GLY A 70 6.42 11.32 8.80
C GLY A 70 6.35 9.78 8.80
N ALA A 71 5.75 9.17 7.77
CA ALA A 71 5.56 7.72 7.66
C ALA A 71 6.00 7.17 6.30
N THR A 72 7.05 7.73 5.70
CA THR A 72 7.55 7.34 4.37
C THR A 72 7.83 5.83 4.24
N LEU A 73 8.43 5.20 5.25
CA LEU A 73 8.70 3.76 5.25
C LEU A 73 7.41 2.93 5.26
N SER A 74 6.41 3.34 6.04
CA SER A 74 5.12 2.64 6.15
C SER A 74 4.30 2.81 4.87
N SER A 75 4.29 4.02 4.30
CA SER A 75 3.73 4.27 2.96
C SER A 75 4.40 3.42 1.88
N ARG A 76 5.72 3.20 2.00
CA ARG A 76 6.48 2.37 1.03
C ARG A 76 6.11 0.91 1.14
N SER A 77 6.07 0.38 2.35
CA SER A 77 5.62 -0.99 2.63
C SER A 77 4.23 -1.25 2.03
N ALA A 78 3.30 -0.32 2.23
CA ALA A 78 1.94 -0.43 1.71
C ALA A 78 1.90 -0.42 0.17
N ILE A 79 2.61 0.51 -0.49
CA ILE A 79 2.71 0.58 -1.95
C ILE A 79 3.32 -0.71 -2.51
N ASP A 80 4.43 -1.18 -1.93
CA ASP A 80 5.12 -2.38 -2.38
C ASP A 80 4.23 -3.63 -2.24
N SER A 81 3.41 -3.69 -1.19
CA SER A 81 2.43 -4.78 -0.99
C SER A 81 1.35 -4.79 -2.07
N VAL A 82 0.78 -3.63 -2.40
CA VAL A 82 -0.19 -3.49 -3.50
C VAL A 82 0.43 -3.89 -4.84
N ARG A 83 1.64 -3.40 -5.15
CA ARG A 83 2.35 -3.74 -6.40
C ARG A 83 2.59 -5.24 -6.53
N LYS A 84 3.01 -5.91 -5.45
CA LYS A 84 3.24 -7.36 -5.45
C LYS A 84 1.97 -8.14 -5.82
N VAL A 85 0.83 -7.80 -5.22
CA VAL A 85 -0.44 -8.50 -5.52
C VAL A 85 -0.86 -8.29 -6.98
N LEU A 86 -0.76 -7.07 -7.50
CA LEU A 86 -1.08 -6.77 -8.90
C LEU A 86 -0.14 -7.51 -9.87
N ALA A 87 1.16 -7.53 -9.59
CA ALA A 87 2.12 -8.28 -10.40
C ALA A 87 1.84 -9.80 -10.39
N VAL A 88 1.51 -10.36 -9.23
CA VAL A 88 1.12 -11.77 -9.11
C VAL A 88 -0.13 -12.06 -9.93
N TYR A 89 -1.15 -11.19 -9.88
CA TYR A 89 -2.36 -11.33 -10.69
C TYR A 89 -2.04 -11.30 -12.19
N GLN A 90 -1.24 -10.33 -12.64
CA GLN A 90 -0.87 -10.18 -14.05
C GLN A 90 -0.16 -11.43 -14.59
N ILE A 91 0.82 -11.94 -13.85
CA ILE A 91 1.60 -13.12 -14.28
C ILE A 91 0.79 -14.42 -14.16
N ASN A 92 -0.04 -14.59 -13.13
CA ASN A 92 -0.66 -15.90 -12.86
C ASN A 92 -2.06 -16.05 -13.45
N VAL A 93 -2.81 -14.97 -13.62
CA VAL A 93 -4.21 -15.01 -14.04
C VAL A 93 -4.35 -14.54 -15.48
N LEU A 94 -3.75 -13.41 -15.85
CA LEU A 94 -3.90 -12.87 -17.21
C LEU A 94 -3.06 -13.62 -18.25
N GLU A 95 -1.82 -14.00 -17.94
CA GLU A 95 -0.97 -14.73 -18.90
C GLU A 95 -1.40 -16.20 -19.13
N LYS A 96 -2.30 -16.73 -18.29
CA LYS A 96 -2.80 -18.12 -18.39
C LYS A 96 -4.20 -18.25 -19.02
N GLN A 97 -4.84 -17.13 -19.38
CA GLN A 97 -6.11 -17.10 -20.10
C GLN A 97 -5.87 -16.87 -21.59
#